data_AF-A0A7V4ZXL3-F1
#
_entry.id   AF-A0A7V4ZXL3-F1
#
_cell.length_a   1.000
_cell.length_b   1.000
_cell.length_c   1.000
_cell.angle_alpha   90.00
_cell.angle_beta   90.00
_cell.angle_gamma   90.00
#
_symmetry.space_group_name_H-M   'P 1'
#
loop_
_entity.id
_entity.type
_entity.pdbx_description
1 polymer ?
#
loop_
_entity_poly.entity_id
_entity_poly.type
_entity_poly.pdbx_seq_one_letter_code
_entity_poly.pdbx_strand_id
1 'polypeptide(L)' 'MAKKSGGSPKQTGKTSSNPARPTLEQLQEEIRAKAHAIYLQRISSGEPGDDLSDWLRAEAEIKRKYNL' A
#
# COMPACT_ATOMS: atom_id res chain seq x y z
N MET A 1 21.41 29.81 -7.70
CA MET A 1 21.63 28.76 -6.67
C MET A 1 21.25 27.41 -7.27
N ALA A 2 22.10 26.40 -7.04
CA ALA A 2 22.12 25.13 -7.75
C ALA A 2 20.97 24.16 -7.36
N LYS A 3 20.68 23.28 -8.32
CA LYS A 3 19.63 22.25 -8.36
C LYS A 3 19.87 21.19 -7.28
N LYS A 4 18.82 20.78 -6.54
CA LYS A 4 18.84 19.55 -5.74
C LYS A 4 17.80 18.57 -6.29
N SER A 5 18.34 17.67 -7.11
CA SER A 5 17.69 16.48 -7.65
C SER A 5 17.55 15.40 -6.57
N GLY A 6 16.54 14.54 -6.72
CA GLY A 6 16.35 13.32 -5.95
C GLY A 6 14.88 13.20 -5.55
N GLY A 7 14.01 12.54 -6.30
CA GLY A 7 14.20 11.27 -6.99
C GLY A 7 12.97 10.45 -6.60
N SER A 8 11.86 10.69 -7.30
CA SER A 8 10.60 9.99 -7.09
C SER A 8 10.87 8.49 -7.15
N PRO A 9 10.52 7.68 -6.12
CA PRO A 9 10.58 6.25 -6.27
C PRO A 9 9.60 5.86 -7.40
N LYS A 10 10.19 5.43 -8.51
CA LYS A 10 9.54 4.74 -9.63
C LYS A 10 8.56 3.72 -9.06
N GLN A 11 7.27 4.02 -9.16
CA GLN A 11 6.25 2.99 -9.07
C GLN A 11 6.37 2.18 -10.36
N THR A 12 7.08 1.06 -10.23
CA THR A 12 7.22 0.01 -11.24
C THR A 12 5.83 -0.43 -11.70
N GLY A 13 5.72 -0.64 -13.01
CA GLY A 13 4.46 -0.83 -13.72
C GLY A 13 3.61 -1.96 -13.15
N LYS A 14 2.32 -1.66 -12.93
CA LYS A 14 1.30 -2.69 -12.77
C LYS A 14 1.01 -3.25 -14.16
N THR A 15 1.62 -4.39 -14.46
CA THR A 15 1.20 -5.27 -15.55
C THR A 15 -0.24 -5.70 -15.28
N SER A 16 -1.15 -5.21 -16.11
CA SER A 16 -2.50 -5.72 -16.26
C SER A 16 -2.46 -7.23 -16.46
N SER A 17 -3.11 -7.99 -15.58
CA SER A 17 -3.47 -9.38 -15.89
C SER A 17 -4.78 -9.75 -15.21
N ASN A 18 -5.80 -9.91 -16.08
CA ASN A 18 -7.00 -10.74 -15.94
C ASN A 18 -7.91 -10.57 -14.70
N PRO A 19 -9.22 -10.29 -14.85
CA PRO A 19 -10.15 -10.06 -13.73
C PRO A 19 -10.60 -11.35 -13.01
N ALA A 20 -9.71 -12.32 -12.81
CA ALA A 20 -10.02 -13.61 -12.21
C ALA A 20 -9.09 -13.91 -11.04
N ARG A 21 -9.40 -13.31 -9.88
CA ARG A 21 -8.76 -13.49 -8.56
C ARG A 21 -7.29 -13.04 -8.49
N PRO A 22 -6.92 -12.22 -7.49
CA PRO A 22 -5.54 -11.81 -7.30
C PRO A 22 -4.71 -13.03 -6.89
N THR A 23 -3.47 -13.11 -7.37
CA THR A 23 -2.49 -14.06 -6.83
C THR A 23 -2.09 -13.65 -5.40
N LEU A 24 -1.57 -14.59 -4.61
CA LEU A 24 -1.11 -14.29 -3.24
C LEU A 24 -0.10 -13.13 -3.20
N GLU A 25 0.81 -13.08 -4.17
CA GLU A 25 1.80 -12.00 -4.31
C GLU A 25 1.13 -10.65 -4.58
N GLN A 26 0.13 -10.61 -5.47
CA GLN A 26 -0.63 -9.38 -5.74
C GLN A 26 -1.43 -8.93 -4.52
N LEU A 27 -2.02 -9.86 -3.79
CA LEU A 27 -2.74 -9.58 -2.55
C LEU A 27 -1.78 -8.95 -1.53
N GLN A 28 -0.61 -9.56 -1.33
CA GLN A 28 0.38 -9.10 -0.37
C GLN A 28 0.94 -7.72 -0.74
N GLU A 29 1.15 -7.47 -2.04
CA GLU A 29 1.58 -6.16 -2.52
C GLU A 29 0.50 -5.09 -2.36
N GLU A 30 -0.78 -5.40 -2.64
CA GLU A 30 -1.90 -4.50 -2.37
C GLU A 30 -2.03 -4.18 -0.88
N ILE A 31 -1.87 -5.19 0.00
CA ILE A 31 -1.89 -5.01 1.46
C ILE A 31 -0.74 -4.11 1.90
N ARG A 32 0.49 -4.36 1.42
CA ARG A 32 1.66 -3.54 1.74
C ARG A 32 1.46 -2.09 1.28
N ALA A 33 1.00 -1.89 0.05
CA ALA A 33 0.76 -0.56 -0.49
C ALA A 33 -0.32 0.18 0.32
N LYS A 34 -1.39 -0.53 0.71
CA LYS A 34 -2.47 0.02 1.51
C LYS A 34 -2.01 0.35 2.93
N ALA A 35 -1.25 -0.52 3.57
CA ALA A 35 -0.69 -0.29 4.91
C ALA A 35 0.23 0.92 4.93
N HIS A 36 1.10 1.05 3.91
CA HIS A 36 1.98 2.20 3.77
C HIS A 36 1.20 3.50 3.54
N ALA A 37 0.11 3.47 2.77
CA ALA A 37 -0.76 4.63 2.62
C ALA A 37 -1.43 5.04 3.94
N ILE A 38 -1.87 4.08 4.76
CA ILE A 38 -2.42 4.35 6.10
C ILE A 38 -1.34 4.95 7.00
N TYR A 39 -0.13 4.39 7.02
CA TYR A 39 1.01 4.96 7.73
C TYR A 39 1.26 6.41 7.33
N LEU A 40 1.36 6.70 6.02
CA LEU A 40 1.60 8.07 5.54
C LEU A 40 0.48 9.02 5.97
N GLN A 41 -0.77 8.56 5.93
CA GLN A 41 -1.92 9.35 6.37
C GLN A 41 -1.92 9.58 7.88
N ARG A 42 -1.52 8.57 8.67
CA ARG A 42 -1.35 8.65 10.11
C ARG A 42 -0.27 9.67 10.48
N ILE A 43 0.90 9.55 9.87
CA ILE A 43 2.02 10.49 10.05
C ILE A 43 1.62 11.90 9.61
N SER A 44 0.90 12.05 8.50
CA SER A 44 0.42 13.35 8.03
C SER A 44 -0.65 13.96 8.94
N SER A 45 -1.44 13.15 9.64
CA SER A 45 -2.53 13.62 10.50
C SER A 45 -2.09 13.76 11.96
N GLY A 46 -0.89 13.29 12.30
CA GLY A 46 -0.40 13.24 13.69
C GLY A 46 -1.16 12.22 14.55
N GLU A 47 -1.80 11.24 13.93
CA GLU A 47 -2.60 10.24 14.64
C GLU A 47 -1.69 9.21 15.31
N PRO A 48 -1.98 8.78 16.55
CA PRO A 48 -1.27 7.70 17.19
C PRO A 48 -1.64 6.35 16.54
N GLY A 49 -0.66 5.50 16.33
CA GLY A 49 -0.85 4.15 15.80
C GLY A 49 0.47 3.48 15.44
N ASP A 50 0.39 2.18 15.17
CA ASP A 50 1.54 1.31 14.92
C ASP A 50 1.46 0.69 13.53
N ASP A 51 2.62 0.41 12.94
CA ASP A 51 2.71 -0.21 11.61
C ASP A 51 1.96 -1.54 11.51
N LEU A 52 1.92 -2.31 12.62
CA LEU A 52 1.16 -3.55 12.69
C LEU A 52 -0.34 -3.32 12.58
N SER A 53 -0.86 -2.30 13.26
CA SER A 53 -2.28 -1.94 13.21
C SER A 53 -2.68 -1.47 11.81
N ASP A 54 -1.82 -0.70 11.16
CA ASP A 54 -2.02 -0.24 9.78
C ASP A 54 -2.00 -1.41 8.79
N TRP A 55 -1.11 -2.37 9.01
CA TRP A 55 -1.03 -3.60 8.21
C TRP A 55 -2.27 -4.48 8.38
N LEU A 56 -2.72 -4.73 9.61
CA LEU A 56 -3.94 -5.52 9.86
C LEU A 56 -5.18 -4.88 9.24
N ARG A 57 -5.28 -3.56 9.33
CA ARG A 57 -6.39 -2.79 8.75
C ARG A 57 -6.38 -2.85 7.23
N ALA A 58 -5.21 -2.72 6.62
CA ALA A 58 -5.02 -2.94 5.19
C ALA A 58 -5.36 -4.38 4.76
N GLU A 59 -4.92 -5.37 5.53
CA GLU A 59 -5.18 -6.79 5.25
C GLU A 59 -6.68 -7.08 5.26
N ALA A 60 -7.40 -6.63 6.28
CA ALA A 60 -8.84 -6.80 6.39
C ALA A 60 -9.59 -6.16 5.20
N GLU A 61 -9.21 -4.95 4.81
CA GLU A 61 -9.82 -4.25 3.67
C GLU A 61 -9.59 -4.98 2.34
N ILE A 62 -8.37 -5.49 2.12
CA ILE A 62 -8.05 -6.23 0.90
C ILE A 62 -8.71 -7.61 0.89
N LYS A 63 -8.73 -8.34 2.02
CA LYS A 63 -9.47 -9.61 2.14
C LYS A 63 -10.97 -9.42 1.85
N ARG A 64 -11.59 -8.36 2.39
CA ARG A 64 -12.99 -7.99 2.11
C ARG A 64 -13.22 -7.64 0.64
N LYS A 65 -12.31 -6.89 0.02
CA LYS A 65 -12.37 -6.52 -1.40
C LYS A 65 -12.39 -7.75 -2.32
N TYR A 66 -11.66 -8.80 -1.95
CA TYR A 66 -11.59 -10.06 -2.72
C TYR A 66 -12.52 -11.16 -2.18
N ASN A 67 -13.29 -10.86 -1.13
CA ASN A 67 -14.22 -11.77 -0.47
C ASN A 67 -13.58 -13.12 -0.11
N LEU A 68 -12.34 -13.05 0.40
CA LEU A 68 -11.54 -14.18 0.89
C LEU A 68 -11.92 -14.57 2.32
#